data_AF-A0A2W4NX66-F1
#
_entry.id   AF-A0A2W4NX66-F1
#
_cell.length_a   1.000
_cell.length_b   1.000
_cell.length_c   1.000
_cell.angle_alpha   90.00
_cell.angle_beta   90.00
_cell.angle_gamma   90.00
#
_symmetry.space_group_name_H-M   'P 1'
#
loop_
_entity.id
_entity.type
_entity.pdbx_description
1 polymer ?
#
loop_
_entity_poly.entity_id
_entity_poly.type
_entity_poly.pdbx_seq_one_letter_code
_entity_poly.pdbx_strand_id
1 'polypeptide(L)'
;FVVHNDNMIGKVLDGTRIFRASQRELEDVINQFSVDELIITVKNLPPERKNELVDICMRNQVKVRVVPPADRWVKGELSINQIKNINIEDLLEREAIQLNNINIANQIRGKRICITGAAGSIGSELVRQVIRYDPAFVVLIDQAESALFEIEREILISGQRARVFPYVADITNRARIASIFNAHKPEIIYHAAAYKHVPMMESNPSEAISCNILGTKILADLAVEYKVRKFVMISTDKAVNPTNVMGCSKRIAEIYVQSLNNALPELGLFQTSFVTTRFGNVLGSNGSVIPVFKKQIEQGGPITVTHPEITRYFMTIPEACQLVLEAGAMGKGGEIFIFDMGESVRILDLAKKMIWLSGYEPGKDIEIVFTGLREGEKLYEELLNNAEDTLPTHHEKIMIARVREYRYEEVNRYVELFNDLVNDKNELKMVALMKELVPEYKSNYSRYEILDKEKNVVTDEIVDL
;
A
#
# COMPACT_ATOMS: atom_id res chain seq x y z
N PHE A 1 32.68 -18.68 14.72
CA PHE A 1 31.21 -18.57 14.87
C PHE A 1 30.86 -17.32 15.67
N VAL A 2 29.70 -16.70 15.43
CA VAL A 2 29.21 -15.56 16.23
C VAL A 2 27.81 -15.87 16.77
N VAL A 3 27.53 -15.56 18.05
CA VAL A 3 26.24 -15.85 18.70
C VAL A 3 25.83 -14.74 19.69
N HIS A 4 24.56 -14.69 20.07
CA HIS A 4 24.08 -13.84 21.17
C HIS A 4 24.00 -14.56 22.53
N ASN A 5 23.99 -15.89 22.55
CA ASN A 5 23.90 -16.62 23.80
C ASN A 5 25.20 -16.50 24.59
N ASP A 6 25.16 -15.78 25.71
CA ASP A 6 26.33 -15.52 26.54
C ASP A 6 27.01 -16.78 27.06
N ASN A 7 26.25 -17.85 27.27
CA ASN A 7 26.76 -19.14 27.74
C ASN A 7 27.62 -19.86 26.69
N MET A 8 27.61 -19.40 25.44
CA MET A 8 28.36 -20.00 24.34
C MET A 8 29.63 -19.21 24.00
N ILE A 9 29.75 -17.96 24.46
CA ILE A 9 30.88 -17.09 24.12
C ILE A 9 32.18 -17.65 24.72
N GLY A 10 33.25 -17.59 23.94
CA GLY A 10 34.57 -18.06 24.35
C GLY A 10 34.76 -19.57 24.28
N LYS A 11 33.68 -20.35 24.12
CA LYS A 11 33.73 -21.79 23.82
C LYS A 11 34.23 -22.04 22.41
N VAL A 12 34.52 -23.30 22.12
CA VAL A 12 35.01 -23.78 20.82
C VAL A 12 33.98 -24.73 20.23
N LEU A 13 33.62 -24.53 18.96
CA LEU A 13 32.78 -25.40 18.15
C LEU A 13 33.60 -25.81 16.92
N ASP A 14 33.78 -27.12 16.71
CA ASP A 14 34.60 -27.69 15.62
C ASP A 14 35.97 -27.02 15.46
N GLY A 15 36.69 -26.87 16.59
CA GLY A 15 38.02 -26.23 16.62
C GLY A 15 38.01 -24.71 16.45
N THR A 16 36.85 -24.09 16.20
CA THR A 16 36.71 -22.65 15.98
C THR A 16 36.09 -21.96 17.18
N ARG A 17 36.67 -20.83 17.60
CA ARG A 17 36.16 -20.04 18.73
C ARG A 17 34.80 -19.39 18.41
N ILE A 18 33.95 -19.31 19.43
CA ILE A 18 32.67 -18.64 19.39
C ILE A 18 32.84 -17.23 19.95
N PHE A 19 32.55 -16.23 19.14
CA PHE A 19 32.55 -14.82 19.50
C PHE A 19 31.12 -14.34 19.76
N ARG A 20 31.00 -13.21 20.44
CA ARG A 20 29.72 -12.55 20.60
C ARG A 20 29.40 -11.77 19.33
N ALA A 21 28.16 -11.86 18.89
CA ALA A 21 27.68 -11.14 17.72
C ALA A 21 27.29 -9.68 18.06
N SER A 22 27.92 -9.00 19.03
CA SER A 22 27.62 -7.58 19.29
C SER A 22 28.12 -6.70 18.14
N GLN A 23 27.60 -5.48 17.97
CA GLN A 23 28.06 -4.58 16.91
C GLN A 23 29.58 -4.44 16.89
N ARG A 24 30.16 -4.10 18.06
CA ARG A 24 31.58 -3.83 18.22
C ARG A 24 32.44 -5.08 17.99
N GLU A 25 32.11 -6.20 18.63
CA GLU A 25 32.90 -7.42 18.46
C GLU A 25 32.74 -8.03 17.08
N LEU A 26 31.59 -7.85 16.41
CA LEU A 26 31.44 -8.32 15.04
C LEU A 26 32.39 -7.57 14.10
N GLU A 27 32.51 -6.25 14.23
CA GLU A 27 33.49 -5.45 13.48
C GLU A 27 34.92 -5.87 13.81
N ASP A 28 35.24 -6.09 15.09
CA ASP A 28 36.57 -6.57 15.52
C ASP A 28 36.89 -7.96 14.91
N VAL A 29 35.92 -8.88 14.92
CA VAL A 29 36.06 -10.24 14.34
C VAL A 29 36.22 -10.16 12.83
N ILE A 30 35.44 -9.33 12.14
CA ILE A 30 35.56 -9.15 10.69
C ILE A 30 36.97 -8.71 10.32
N ASN A 31 37.50 -7.71 11.03
CA ASN A 31 38.82 -7.16 10.78
C ASN A 31 39.95 -8.14 11.17
N GLN A 32 39.84 -8.77 12.34
CA GLN A 32 40.85 -9.69 12.86
C GLN A 32 41.03 -10.92 11.96
N PHE A 33 39.94 -11.45 11.42
CA PHE A 33 39.96 -12.70 10.66
C PHE A 33 39.81 -12.49 9.14
N SER A 34 39.76 -11.25 8.66
CA SER A 34 39.58 -10.90 7.24
C SER A 34 38.37 -11.64 6.64
N VAL A 35 37.22 -11.50 7.30
CA VAL A 35 36.01 -12.25 6.93
C VAL A 35 35.43 -11.75 5.60
N ASP A 36 35.28 -12.63 4.62
CA ASP A 36 34.67 -12.29 3.32
C ASP A 36 33.14 -12.38 3.32
N GLU A 37 32.56 -13.26 4.16
CA GLU A 37 31.14 -13.59 4.13
C GLU A 37 30.57 -13.89 5.53
N LEU A 38 29.40 -13.29 5.82
CA LEU A 38 28.57 -13.58 6.97
C LEU A 38 27.35 -14.42 6.53
N ILE A 39 27.19 -15.60 7.12
CA ILE A 39 26.04 -16.48 6.88
C ILE A 39 25.12 -16.45 8.11
N ILE A 40 23.91 -15.93 7.93
CA ILE A 40 22.86 -15.90 8.96
C ILE A 40 22.13 -17.24 8.96
N THR A 41 22.23 -17.97 10.06
CA THR A 41 21.57 -19.27 10.28
C THR A 41 20.36 -19.20 11.22
N VAL A 42 20.13 -18.04 11.84
CA VAL A 42 19.01 -17.80 12.77
C VAL A 42 17.72 -17.64 11.97
N LYS A 43 16.71 -18.48 12.25
CA LYS A 43 15.42 -18.46 11.53
C LYS A 43 14.62 -17.18 11.74
N ASN A 44 14.47 -16.76 12.99
CA ASN A 44 13.60 -15.64 13.38
C ASN A 44 14.47 -14.51 13.94
N LEU A 45 15.43 -14.03 13.15
CA LEU A 45 16.19 -12.86 13.53
C LEU A 45 15.28 -11.62 13.38
N PRO A 46 15.14 -10.77 14.41
CA PRO A 46 14.34 -9.55 14.29
C PRO A 46 14.83 -8.69 13.11
N PRO A 47 13.92 -8.07 12.32
CA PRO A 47 14.29 -7.26 11.16
C PRO A 47 15.27 -6.13 11.49
N GLU A 48 15.15 -5.51 12.66
CA GLU A 48 16.04 -4.44 13.13
C GLU A 48 17.47 -4.97 13.27
N ARG A 49 17.60 -6.15 13.89
CA ARG A 49 18.89 -6.81 14.08
C ARG A 49 19.48 -7.29 12.76
N LYS A 50 18.64 -7.76 11.84
CA LYS A 50 19.07 -8.18 10.50
C LYS A 50 19.59 -6.98 9.70
N ASN A 51 18.91 -5.84 9.77
CA ASN A 51 19.38 -4.58 9.18
C ASN A 51 20.73 -4.17 9.75
N GLU A 52 20.87 -4.18 11.08
CA GLU A 52 22.12 -3.84 11.75
C GLU A 52 23.30 -4.70 11.25
N LEU A 53 23.10 -6.02 11.15
CA LEU A 53 24.11 -6.93 10.61
C LEU A 53 24.49 -6.59 9.17
N VAL A 54 23.50 -6.30 8.31
CA VAL A 54 23.76 -5.90 6.92
C VAL A 54 24.52 -4.58 6.86
N ASP A 55 24.17 -3.61 7.70
CA ASP A 55 24.84 -2.31 7.75
C ASP A 55 26.30 -2.43 8.22
N ILE A 56 26.57 -3.27 9.23
CA ILE A 56 27.94 -3.60 9.66
C ILE A 56 28.72 -4.26 8.52
N CYS A 57 28.14 -5.27 7.88
CA CYS A 57 28.81 -6.01 6.82
C CYS A 57 29.09 -5.13 5.59
N MET A 58 28.14 -4.27 5.21
CA MET A 58 28.30 -3.31 4.11
C MET A 58 29.46 -2.32 4.39
N ARG A 59 29.59 -1.80 5.61
CA ARG A 59 30.71 -0.91 6.00
C ARG A 59 32.07 -1.59 5.93
N ASN A 60 32.12 -2.90 6.16
CA ASN A 60 33.36 -3.68 6.18
C ASN A 60 33.56 -4.54 4.92
N GLN A 61 32.79 -4.28 3.85
CA GLN A 61 32.84 -5.00 2.58
C GLN A 61 32.62 -6.53 2.67
N VAL A 62 31.81 -6.98 3.63
CA VAL A 62 31.48 -8.39 3.87
C VAL A 62 30.16 -8.77 3.21
N LYS A 63 30.12 -9.86 2.45
CA LYS A 63 28.86 -10.34 1.85
C LYS A 63 27.96 -10.95 2.91
N VAL A 64 26.65 -10.77 2.78
CA VAL A 64 25.68 -11.35 3.72
C VAL A 64 24.76 -12.31 3.00
N ARG A 65 24.67 -13.54 3.52
CA ARG A 65 23.77 -14.59 3.04
C ARG A 65 22.94 -15.18 4.16
N VAL A 66 21.84 -15.82 3.80
CA VAL A 66 20.93 -16.47 4.74
C VAL A 66 20.69 -17.92 4.36
N VAL A 67 20.65 -18.78 5.37
CA VAL A 67 20.28 -20.18 5.23
C VAL A 67 18.75 -20.29 5.23
N PRO A 68 18.14 -20.94 4.22
CA PRO A 68 16.69 -21.12 4.19
C PRO A 68 16.24 -22.03 5.34
N PRO A 69 14.99 -21.91 5.79
CA PRO A 69 14.47 -22.78 6.84
C PRO A 69 14.40 -24.25 6.37
N ALA A 70 14.52 -25.17 7.33
CA ALA A 70 14.72 -26.62 7.09
C ALA A 70 13.60 -27.31 6.29
N ASP A 71 12.39 -26.77 6.32
CA ASP A 71 11.25 -27.20 5.50
C ASP A 71 11.46 -26.97 4.00
N ARG A 72 12.39 -26.07 3.63
CA ARG A 72 12.79 -25.82 2.24
C ARG A 72 14.05 -26.58 1.82
N TRP A 73 14.56 -27.47 2.67
CA TRP A 73 15.75 -28.27 2.37
C TRP A 73 15.37 -29.43 1.46
N VAL A 74 16.13 -29.63 0.38
CA VAL A 74 15.82 -30.69 -0.58
C VAL A 74 16.22 -32.02 0.04
N LYS A 75 15.28 -32.95 0.15
CA LYS A 75 15.49 -34.26 0.81
C LYS A 75 15.92 -34.17 2.29
N GLY A 76 15.65 -33.05 2.96
CA GLY A 76 16.02 -32.85 4.37
C GLY A 76 17.49 -32.49 4.60
N GLU A 77 18.26 -32.23 3.54
CA GLU A 77 19.67 -31.83 3.62
C GLU A 77 19.89 -30.42 3.07
N LEU A 78 20.78 -29.66 3.69
CA LEU A 78 21.18 -28.33 3.22
C LEU A 78 22.28 -28.47 2.17
N SER A 79 21.96 -28.12 0.92
CA SER A 79 22.95 -27.94 -0.14
C SER A 79 23.49 -26.51 -0.13
N ILE A 80 24.78 -26.32 -0.46
CA ILE A 80 25.44 -25.00 -0.58
C ILE A 80 24.67 -24.08 -1.54
N ASN A 81 24.12 -24.63 -2.63
CA ASN A 81 23.31 -23.86 -3.60
C ASN A 81 21.98 -23.33 -3.02
N GLN A 82 21.59 -23.77 -1.83
CA GLN A 82 20.38 -23.29 -1.16
C GLN A 82 20.66 -22.10 -0.26
N ILE A 83 21.92 -21.76 0.02
CA ILE A 83 22.29 -20.52 0.72
C ILE A 83 22.01 -19.35 -0.22
N LYS A 84 21.14 -18.43 0.22
CA LYS A 84 20.66 -17.33 -0.64
C LYS A 84 21.23 -16.00 -0.20
N ASN A 85 21.37 -15.09 -1.16
CA ASN A 85 21.56 -13.68 -0.85
C ASN A 85 20.32 -13.14 -0.13
N ILE A 86 20.52 -12.17 0.75
CA ILE A 86 19.42 -11.44 1.38
C ILE A 86 18.77 -10.54 0.34
N ASN A 87 17.44 -10.57 0.26
CA ASN A 87 16.69 -9.62 -0.56
C ASN A 87 16.37 -8.36 0.25
N ILE A 88 16.17 -7.24 -0.44
CA ILE A 88 15.84 -5.97 0.22
C ILE A 88 14.49 -6.05 0.95
N GLU A 89 13.54 -6.82 0.41
CA GLU A 89 12.26 -7.06 1.04
C GLU A 89 12.42 -7.70 2.42
N ASP A 90 13.36 -8.65 2.57
CA ASP A 90 13.60 -9.32 3.85
C ASP A 90 14.22 -8.41 4.94
N LEU A 91 14.63 -7.19 4.57
CA LEU A 91 15.10 -6.15 5.50
C LEU A 91 14.01 -5.13 5.83
N LEU A 92 12.97 -5.05 5.00
CA LEU A 92 11.84 -4.14 5.18
C LEU A 92 10.62 -4.86 5.76
N GLU A 93 10.66 -6.19 5.79
CA GLU A 93 9.70 -7.04 6.48
C GLU A 93 9.63 -6.70 7.97
N ARG A 94 8.42 -6.84 8.51
CA ARG A 94 8.11 -6.63 9.92
C ARG A 94 7.73 -7.93 10.57
N GLU A 95 7.65 -7.91 11.90
CA GLU A 95 7.03 -9.01 12.62
C GLU A 95 5.62 -9.28 12.08
N ALA A 96 5.42 -10.52 11.64
CA ALA A 96 4.17 -10.98 11.08
C ALA A 96 3.02 -10.74 12.06
N ILE A 97 1.91 -10.22 11.55
CA ILE A 97 0.75 -9.88 12.36
C ILE A 97 0.07 -11.16 12.83
N GLN A 98 -0.13 -11.27 14.14
CA GLN A 98 -0.98 -12.31 14.71
C GLN A 98 -2.44 -11.85 14.67
N LEU A 99 -3.16 -12.22 13.62
CA LEU A 99 -4.57 -11.91 13.48
C LEU A 99 -5.49 -12.96 14.10
N ASN A 100 -6.60 -12.49 14.68
CA ASN A 100 -7.69 -13.37 15.09
C ASN A 100 -8.52 -13.78 13.86
N ASN A 101 -8.07 -14.84 13.20
CA ASN A 101 -8.67 -15.38 11.98
C ASN A 101 -10.17 -15.73 12.10
N ILE A 102 -10.74 -15.81 13.30
CA ILE A 102 -12.15 -16.14 13.51
C ILE A 102 -13.08 -15.03 12.99
N ASN A 103 -12.75 -13.76 13.22
CA ASN A 103 -13.60 -12.64 12.79
C ASN A 103 -13.66 -12.54 11.27
N ILE A 104 -12.49 -12.61 10.63
CA ILE A 104 -12.35 -12.60 9.17
C ILE A 104 -13.09 -13.81 8.56
N ALA A 105 -12.92 -15.01 9.14
CA ALA A 105 -13.61 -16.20 8.67
C ALA A 105 -15.14 -16.06 8.77
N ASN A 106 -15.65 -15.51 9.88
CA ASN A 106 -17.09 -15.29 10.06
C ASN A 106 -17.66 -14.26 9.08
N GLN A 107 -16.86 -13.24 8.72
CA GLN A 107 -17.26 -12.26 7.72
C GLN A 107 -17.30 -12.86 6.31
N ILE A 108 -16.33 -13.70 5.92
CA ILE A 108 -16.15 -14.12 4.53
C ILE A 108 -16.84 -15.46 4.21
N ARG A 109 -16.87 -16.40 5.16
CA ARG A 109 -17.35 -17.76 4.91
C ARG A 109 -18.79 -17.76 4.38
N GLY A 110 -18.99 -18.44 3.25
CA GLY A 110 -20.27 -18.56 2.58
C GLY A 110 -20.82 -17.23 2.02
N LYS A 111 -20.02 -16.16 1.98
CA LYS A 111 -20.44 -14.86 1.41
C LYS A 111 -20.10 -14.73 -0.06
N ARG A 112 -20.90 -13.93 -0.75
CA ARG A 112 -20.66 -13.50 -2.13
C ARG A 112 -19.77 -12.26 -2.10
N ILE A 113 -18.51 -12.40 -2.47
CA ILE A 113 -17.53 -11.32 -2.39
C ILE A 113 -17.32 -10.71 -3.78
N CYS A 114 -17.16 -9.39 -3.86
CA CYS A 114 -16.72 -8.69 -5.07
C CYS A 114 -15.44 -7.91 -4.76
N ILE A 115 -14.44 -8.05 -5.63
CA ILE A 115 -13.16 -7.33 -5.53
C ILE A 115 -12.99 -6.53 -6.82
N THR A 116 -12.93 -5.21 -6.71
CA THR A 116 -12.59 -4.33 -7.85
C THR A 116 -11.12 -3.96 -7.81
N GLY A 117 -10.49 -3.82 -8.98
CA GLY A 117 -9.03 -3.70 -9.07
C GLY A 117 -8.35 -5.05 -8.80
N ALA A 118 -9.04 -6.15 -9.10
CA ALA A 118 -8.65 -7.52 -8.75
C ALA A 118 -7.35 -7.97 -9.42
N ALA A 119 -6.93 -7.32 -10.51
CA ALA A 119 -5.67 -7.59 -11.19
C ALA A 119 -4.51 -6.70 -10.68
N GLY A 120 -4.80 -5.74 -9.80
CA GLY A 120 -3.80 -4.89 -9.14
C GLY A 120 -3.03 -5.61 -8.01
N SER A 121 -1.96 -4.99 -7.52
CA SER A 121 -1.11 -5.58 -6.48
C SER A 121 -1.88 -5.88 -5.17
N ILE A 122 -2.74 -4.96 -4.71
CA ILE A 122 -3.57 -5.15 -3.52
C ILE A 122 -4.75 -6.08 -3.83
N GLY A 123 -5.46 -5.84 -4.93
CA GLY A 123 -6.64 -6.62 -5.28
C GLY A 123 -6.34 -8.10 -5.50
N SER A 124 -5.26 -8.44 -6.21
CA SER A 124 -4.86 -9.84 -6.42
C SER A 124 -4.48 -10.54 -5.12
N GLU A 125 -3.83 -9.84 -4.18
CA GLU A 125 -3.53 -10.42 -2.86
C GLU A 125 -4.79 -10.58 -2.00
N LEU A 126 -5.73 -9.63 -2.05
CA LEU A 126 -7.04 -9.80 -1.43
C LEU A 126 -7.75 -11.03 -1.99
N VAL A 127 -7.70 -11.27 -3.31
CA VAL A 127 -8.24 -12.49 -3.92
C VAL A 127 -7.60 -13.72 -3.28
N ARG A 128 -6.26 -13.80 -3.22
CA ARG A 128 -5.51 -14.95 -2.66
C ARG A 128 -5.83 -15.22 -1.19
N GLN A 129 -6.14 -14.19 -0.41
CA GLN A 129 -6.47 -14.34 1.00
C GLN A 129 -7.95 -14.68 1.21
N VAL A 130 -8.86 -13.98 0.53
CA VAL A 130 -10.32 -14.16 0.65
C VAL A 130 -10.73 -15.60 0.33
N ILE A 131 -10.17 -16.20 -0.72
CA ILE A 131 -10.50 -17.58 -1.14
C ILE A 131 -10.22 -18.63 -0.05
N ARG A 132 -9.26 -18.37 0.85
CA ARG A 132 -8.87 -19.29 1.94
C ARG A 132 -9.90 -19.37 3.05
N TYR A 133 -10.87 -18.46 3.08
CA TYR A 133 -11.92 -18.38 4.10
C TYR A 133 -13.25 -18.98 3.63
N ASP A 134 -13.24 -19.80 2.57
CA ASP A 134 -14.42 -20.50 2.02
C ASP A 134 -15.59 -19.56 1.67
N PRO A 135 -15.40 -18.51 0.85
CA PRO A 135 -16.52 -17.72 0.35
C PRO A 135 -17.44 -18.57 -0.53
N ALA A 136 -18.69 -18.15 -0.71
CA ALA A 136 -19.59 -18.81 -1.66
C ALA A 136 -19.05 -18.69 -3.10
N PHE A 137 -18.54 -17.50 -3.43
CA PHE A 137 -17.75 -17.22 -4.63
C PHE A 137 -17.14 -15.82 -4.54
N VAL A 138 -16.20 -15.52 -5.43
CA VAL A 138 -15.55 -14.21 -5.56
C VAL A 138 -15.70 -13.68 -6.99
N VAL A 139 -16.28 -12.49 -7.14
CA VAL A 139 -16.35 -11.75 -8.41
C VAL A 139 -15.12 -10.87 -8.52
N LEU A 140 -14.38 -10.98 -9.63
CA LEU A 140 -13.17 -10.21 -9.89
C LEU A 140 -13.48 -9.18 -10.97
N ILE A 141 -13.30 -7.89 -10.68
CA ILE A 141 -13.55 -6.81 -11.65
C ILE A 141 -12.25 -6.03 -11.87
N ASP A 142 -11.78 -5.96 -13.11
CA ASP A 142 -10.63 -5.16 -13.51
C ASP A 142 -10.68 -4.83 -15.01
N GLN A 143 -9.91 -3.85 -15.47
CA GLN A 143 -9.74 -3.56 -16.89
C GLN A 143 -8.53 -4.31 -17.49
N ALA A 144 -7.55 -4.67 -16.66
CA ALA A 144 -6.33 -5.35 -17.08
C ALA A 144 -6.59 -6.83 -17.37
N GLU A 145 -7.08 -7.12 -18.57
CA GLU A 145 -7.47 -8.45 -19.05
C GLU A 145 -6.41 -9.52 -18.78
N SER A 146 -5.16 -9.30 -19.18
CA SER A 146 -4.11 -10.32 -19.04
C SER A 146 -3.76 -10.61 -17.59
N ALA A 147 -3.65 -9.58 -16.74
CA ALA A 147 -3.38 -9.78 -15.30
C ALA A 147 -4.58 -10.42 -14.57
N LEU A 148 -5.80 -10.15 -15.03
CA LEU A 148 -7.02 -10.78 -14.52
C LEU A 148 -7.06 -12.27 -14.88
N PHE A 149 -6.64 -12.64 -16.09
CA PHE A 149 -6.47 -14.03 -16.51
C PHE A 149 -5.44 -14.76 -15.66
N GLU A 150 -4.29 -14.16 -15.38
CA GLU A 150 -3.24 -14.78 -14.56
C GLU A 150 -3.72 -15.08 -13.14
N ILE A 151 -4.43 -14.16 -12.48
CA ILE A 151 -4.95 -14.41 -11.12
C ILE A 151 -6.04 -15.49 -11.13
N GLU A 152 -6.93 -15.53 -12.12
CA GLU A 152 -7.93 -16.61 -12.25
C GLU A 152 -7.23 -17.97 -12.37
N ARG A 153 -6.24 -18.07 -13.26
CA ARG A 153 -5.49 -19.30 -13.50
C ARG A 153 -4.72 -19.74 -12.25
N GLU A 154 -4.11 -18.79 -11.53
CA GLU A 154 -3.43 -19.04 -10.26
C GLU A 154 -4.38 -19.71 -9.26
N ILE A 155 -5.59 -19.17 -9.09
CA ILE A 155 -6.57 -19.73 -8.16
C ILE A 155 -7.04 -21.11 -8.59
N LEU A 156 -7.30 -21.32 -9.89
CA LEU A 156 -7.72 -22.63 -10.41
C LEU A 156 -6.67 -23.72 -10.17
N ILE A 157 -5.38 -23.40 -10.33
CA ILE A 157 -4.27 -24.35 -10.11
C ILE A 157 -4.05 -24.62 -8.62
N SER A 158 -4.36 -23.67 -7.74
CA SER A 158 -4.17 -23.82 -6.29
C SER A 158 -4.98 -24.94 -5.63
N GLY A 159 -5.96 -25.52 -6.35
CA GLY A 159 -6.81 -26.61 -5.84
C GLY A 159 -7.86 -26.14 -4.81
N GLN A 160 -8.02 -24.83 -4.62
CA GLN A 160 -9.04 -24.28 -3.74
C GLN A 160 -10.46 -24.47 -4.32
N ARG A 161 -11.44 -24.64 -3.43
CA ARG A 161 -12.84 -24.92 -3.81
C ARG A 161 -13.63 -23.66 -4.17
N ALA A 162 -13.14 -22.47 -3.81
CA ALA A 162 -13.84 -21.22 -4.03
C ALA A 162 -13.99 -20.94 -5.53
N ARG A 163 -15.21 -20.65 -5.98
CA ARG A 163 -15.49 -20.27 -7.37
C ARG A 163 -15.11 -18.80 -7.58
N VAL A 164 -14.39 -18.51 -8.66
CA VAL A 164 -14.06 -17.14 -9.08
C VAL A 164 -14.78 -16.80 -10.39
N PHE A 165 -15.20 -15.55 -10.56
CA PHE A 165 -15.84 -15.06 -11.77
C PHE A 165 -15.16 -13.76 -12.23
N PRO A 166 -14.25 -13.82 -13.22
CA PRO A 166 -13.58 -12.63 -13.74
C PRO A 166 -14.46 -11.86 -14.72
N TYR A 167 -14.42 -10.53 -14.60
CA TYR A 167 -15.07 -9.58 -15.50
C TYR A 167 -14.07 -8.50 -15.90
N VAL A 168 -13.75 -8.47 -17.20
CA VAL A 168 -13.13 -7.28 -17.80
C VAL A 168 -14.19 -6.18 -17.84
N ALA A 169 -14.03 -5.17 -17.00
CA ALA A 169 -14.96 -4.04 -16.91
C ALA A 169 -14.31 -2.82 -16.25
N ASP A 170 -14.70 -1.64 -16.74
CA ASP A 170 -14.41 -0.36 -16.11
C ASP A 170 -15.47 -0.03 -15.05
N ILE A 171 -15.02 0.37 -13.86
CA ILE A 171 -15.87 0.80 -12.75
C ILE A 171 -16.63 2.10 -13.06
N THR A 172 -16.15 2.90 -14.03
CA THR A 172 -16.85 4.10 -14.49
C THR A 172 -18.09 3.78 -15.36
N ASN A 173 -18.20 2.55 -15.86
CA ASN A 173 -19.36 2.11 -16.64
C ASN A 173 -20.47 1.59 -15.71
N ARG A 174 -21.34 2.50 -15.25
CA ARG A 174 -22.46 2.18 -14.35
C ARG A 174 -23.32 1.02 -14.86
N ALA A 175 -23.68 1.00 -16.14
CA ALA A 175 -24.55 -0.03 -16.69
C ALA A 175 -23.89 -1.42 -16.63
N ARG A 176 -22.60 -1.50 -16.94
CA ARG A 176 -21.83 -2.74 -16.86
C ARG A 176 -21.72 -3.23 -15.42
N ILE A 177 -21.36 -2.37 -14.47
CA ILE A 177 -21.25 -2.74 -13.06
C ILE A 177 -22.60 -3.16 -12.49
N ALA A 178 -23.68 -2.42 -12.80
CA ALA A 178 -25.03 -2.78 -12.40
C ALA A 178 -25.44 -4.17 -12.92
N SER A 179 -25.10 -4.51 -14.16
CA SER A 179 -25.39 -5.85 -14.72
C SER A 179 -24.67 -6.96 -13.95
N ILE A 180 -23.42 -6.74 -13.54
CA ILE A 180 -22.62 -7.69 -12.74
C ILE A 180 -23.21 -7.82 -11.33
N PHE A 181 -23.55 -6.70 -10.70
CA PHE A 181 -24.16 -6.69 -9.36
C PHE A 181 -25.53 -7.35 -9.37
N ASN A 182 -26.30 -7.17 -10.44
CA ASN A 182 -27.58 -7.86 -10.60
C ASN A 182 -27.41 -9.37 -10.76
N ALA A 183 -26.42 -9.83 -11.52
CA ALA A 183 -26.17 -11.26 -11.72
C ALA A 183 -25.67 -11.95 -10.44
N HIS A 184 -24.82 -11.28 -9.66
CA HIS A 184 -24.09 -11.91 -8.54
C HIS A 184 -24.56 -11.50 -7.14
N LYS A 185 -25.27 -10.37 -7.01
CA LYS A 185 -25.79 -9.82 -5.75
C LYS A 185 -24.75 -9.85 -4.62
N PRO A 186 -23.58 -9.19 -4.76
CA PRO A 186 -22.50 -9.29 -3.78
C PRO A 186 -22.97 -8.87 -2.38
N GLU A 187 -22.44 -9.51 -1.34
CA GLU A 187 -22.70 -9.13 0.06
C GLU A 187 -21.59 -8.24 0.62
N ILE A 188 -20.38 -8.38 0.12
CA ILE A 188 -19.20 -7.63 0.55
C ILE A 188 -18.45 -7.18 -0.69
N ILE A 189 -18.06 -5.91 -0.72
CA ILE A 189 -17.19 -5.34 -1.74
C ILE A 189 -15.88 -4.91 -1.08
N TYR A 190 -14.75 -5.36 -1.64
CA TYR A 190 -13.44 -4.76 -1.40
C TYR A 190 -13.04 -3.95 -2.64
N HIS A 191 -12.95 -2.63 -2.48
CA HIS A 191 -12.67 -1.71 -3.58
C HIS A 191 -11.18 -1.33 -3.60
N ALA A 192 -10.43 -1.93 -4.52
CA ALA A 192 -9.00 -1.68 -4.74
C ALA A 192 -8.70 -1.01 -6.11
N ALA A 193 -9.71 -0.78 -6.94
CA ALA A 193 -9.56 -0.09 -8.22
C ALA A 193 -9.31 1.41 -8.02
N ALA A 194 -8.16 1.89 -8.49
CA ALA A 194 -7.80 3.31 -8.51
C ALA A 194 -6.56 3.52 -9.38
N TYR A 195 -6.41 4.74 -9.91
CA TYR A 195 -5.11 5.21 -10.38
C TYR A 195 -4.30 5.78 -9.22
N LYS A 196 -3.02 5.36 -9.11
CA LYS A 196 -2.16 5.66 -7.95
C LYS A 196 -0.87 6.42 -8.27
N HIS A 197 -0.49 6.56 -9.55
CA HIS A 197 0.79 7.16 -9.91
C HIS A 197 0.71 8.68 -9.88
N VAL A 198 1.27 9.30 -8.84
CA VAL A 198 1.22 10.75 -8.62
C VAL A 198 1.58 11.57 -9.87
N PRO A 199 2.75 11.39 -10.51
CA PRO A 199 3.11 12.23 -11.65
C PRO A 199 2.17 12.05 -12.85
N MET A 200 1.67 10.83 -13.07
CA MET A 200 0.73 10.56 -14.15
C MET A 200 -0.61 11.24 -13.90
N MET A 201 -1.07 11.27 -12.65
CA MET A 201 -2.36 11.88 -12.29
C MET A 201 -2.29 13.40 -12.18
N GLU A 202 -1.13 13.98 -11.84
CA GLU A 202 -0.89 15.43 -12.01
C GLU A 202 -1.06 15.85 -13.48
N SER A 203 -0.57 15.03 -14.41
CA SER A 203 -0.69 15.27 -15.85
C SER A 203 -2.05 14.90 -16.44
N ASN A 204 -2.87 14.11 -15.72
CA ASN A 204 -4.16 13.59 -16.20
C ASN A 204 -5.24 13.68 -15.10
N PRO A 205 -5.60 14.88 -14.63
CA PRO A 205 -6.54 15.04 -13.53
C PRO A 205 -7.94 14.51 -13.86
N SER A 206 -8.36 14.57 -15.13
CA SER A 206 -9.65 14.01 -15.58
C SER A 206 -9.73 12.50 -15.33
N GLU A 207 -8.64 11.77 -15.50
CA GLU A 207 -8.57 10.32 -15.27
C GLU A 207 -8.60 10.00 -13.77
N ALA A 208 -7.90 10.80 -12.95
CA ALA A 208 -7.95 10.67 -11.50
C ALA A 208 -9.38 10.91 -10.98
N ILE A 209 -10.07 11.94 -11.46
CA ILE A 209 -11.45 12.25 -11.10
C ILE A 209 -12.40 11.14 -11.57
N SER A 210 -12.30 10.74 -12.85
CA SER A 210 -13.19 9.73 -13.43
C SER A 210 -13.08 8.39 -12.70
N CYS A 211 -11.86 7.88 -12.50
CA CYS A 211 -11.66 6.58 -11.88
C CYS A 211 -11.83 6.65 -10.35
N ASN A 212 -11.08 7.53 -9.67
CA ASN A 212 -11.01 7.50 -8.22
C ASN A 212 -12.25 8.12 -7.56
N ILE A 213 -12.87 9.15 -8.14
CA ILE A 213 -14.06 9.81 -7.58
C ILE A 213 -15.33 9.21 -8.17
N LEU A 214 -15.55 9.36 -9.48
CA LEU A 214 -16.81 8.96 -10.12
C LEU A 214 -16.99 7.44 -10.13
N GLY A 215 -15.92 6.68 -10.37
CA GLY A 215 -15.92 5.22 -10.24
C GLY A 215 -16.26 4.75 -8.82
N THR A 216 -15.69 5.38 -7.79
CA THR A 216 -16.05 5.10 -6.39
C THR A 216 -17.52 5.41 -6.12
N LYS A 217 -18.01 6.59 -6.57
CA LYS A 217 -19.43 6.96 -6.45
C LYS A 217 -20.34 5.91 -7.06
N ILE A 218 -20.08 5.47 -8.28
CA ILE A 218 -20.88 4.45 -8.96
C ILE A 218 -20.93 3.15 -8.14
N LEU A 219 -19.78 2.69 -7.64
CA LEU A 219 -19.69 1.48 -6.84
C LEU A 219 -20.43 1.62 -5.50
N ALA A 220 -20.30 2.76 -4.84
CA ALA A 220 -20.95 3.05 -3.56
C ALA A 220 -22.48 3.15 -3.72
N ASP A 221 -22.96 3.87 -4.73
CA ASP A 221 -24.38 4.02 -5.02
C ASP A 221 -25.02 2.66 -5.39
N LEU A 222 -24.33 1.85 -6.21
CA LEU A 222 -24.77 0.50 -6.53
C LEU A 222 -24.69 -0.44 -5.32
N ALA A 223 -23.75 -0.25 -4.40
CA ALA A 223 -23.70 -1.03 -3.18
C ALA A 223 -24.96 -0.83 -2.32
N VAL A 224 -25.44 0.42 -2.23
CA VAL A 224 -26.70 0.76 -1.56
C VAL A 224 -27.90 0.22 -2.32
N GLU A 225 -27.98 0.44 -3.64
CA GLU A 225 -29.08 -0.01 -4.51
C GLU A 225 -29.28 -1.55 -4.41
N TYR A 226 -28.17 -2.30 -4.39
CA TYR A 226 -28.19 -3.77 -4.33
C TYR A 226 -28.10 -4.33 -2.90
N LYS A 227 -28.19 -3.48 -1.87
CA LYS A 227 -28.19 -3.85 -0.45
C LYS A 227 -26.96 -4.69 -0.04
N VAL A 228 -25.79 -4.33 -0.57
CA VAL A 228 -24.50 -4.88 -0.13
C VAL A 228 -24.33 -4.59 1.35
N ARG A 229 -23.89 -5.55 2.14
CA ARG A 229 -23.78 -5.41 3.61
C ARG A 229 -22.59 -4.55 4.01
N LYS A 230 -21.45 -4.77 3.36
CA LYS A 230 -20.18 -4.12 3.69
C LYS A 230 -19.46 -3.65 2.43
N PHE A 231 -19.05 -2.39 2.42
CA PHE A 231 -18.19 -1.83 1.40
C PHE A 231 -16.89 -1.39 2.05
N VAL A 232 -15.76 -2.02 1.68
CA VAL A 232 -14.43 -1.70 2.21
C VAL A 232 -13.64 -0.97 1.12
N MET A 233 -13.39 0.32 1.31
CA MET A 233 -12.61 1.14 0.40
C MET A 233 -11.13 1.17 0.81
N ILE A 234 -10.25 0.84 -0.14
CA ILE A 234 -8.82 1.03 0.05
C ILE A 234 -8.43 2.46 -0.33
N SER A 235 -7.84 3.16 0.63
CA SER A 235 -7.27 4.50 0.50
C SER A 235 -5.76 4.47 0.75
N THR A 236 -5.15 5.64 0.94
CA THR A 236 -3.69 5.82 1.02
C THR A 236 -3.36 6.96 1.97
N ASP A 237 -2.18 6.90 2.59
CA ASP A 237 -1.54 8.03 3.30
C ASP A 237 -1.56 9.35 2.49
N LYS A 238 -1.46 9.30 1.16
CA LYS A 238 -1.48 10.48 0.28
C LYS A 238 -2.83 11.23 0.27
N ALA A 239 -3.89 10.63 0.80
CA ALA A 239 -5.17 11.31 1.01
C ALA A 239 -5.14 12.26 2.20
N VAL A 240 -4.14 12.14 3.08
CA VAL A 240 -3.92 12.99 4.24
C VAL A 240 -3.16 14.24 3.83
N ASN A 241 -3.73 15.42 4.08
CA ASN A 241 -3.17 16.73 3.68
C ASN A 241 -2.62 16.66 2.23
N PRO A 242 -3.46 16.31 1.25
CA PRO A 242 -2.99 15.92 -0.06
C PRO A 242 -2.19 17.07 -0.68
N THR A 243 -1.10 16.73 -1.38
CA THR A 243 -0.29 17.70 -2.13
C THR A 243 -0.34 17.50 -3.64
N ASN A 244 -1.18 16.56 -4.07
CA ASN A 244 -1.31 16.14 -5.44
C ASN A 244 -2.75 15.71 -5.77
N VAL A 245 -3.09 15.74 -7.05
CA VAL A 245 -4.38 15.37 -7.62
C VAL A 245 -4.74 13.93 -7.26
N MET A 246 -3.77 13.00 -7.31
CA MET A 246 -4.03 11.59 -6.98
C MET A 246 -4.52 11.44 -5.54
N GLY A 247 -3.75 11.97 -4.58
CA GLY A 247 -4.10 11.95 -3.17
C GLY A 247 -5.42 12.67 -2.89
N CYS A 248 -5.62 13.84 -3.48
CA CYS A 248 -6.87 14.60 -3.32
C CYS A 248 -8.08 13.86 -3.90
N SER A 249 -7.95 13.20 -5.05
CA SER A 249 -9.03 12.38 -5.61
C SER A 249 -9.44 11.22 -4.70
N LYS A 250 -8.47 10.59 -4.02
CA LYS A 250 -8.74 9.57 -3.01
C LYS A 250 -9.39 10.19 -1.76
N ARG A 251 -8.96 11.37 -1.32
CA ARG A 251 -9.60 12.09 -0.22
C ARG A 251 -11.06 12.43 -0.50
N ILE A 252 -11.37 12.89 -1.71
CA ILE A 252 -12.76 13.15 -2.14
C ILE A 252 -13.58 11.85 -2.15
N ALA A 253 -13.01 10.74 -2.62
CA ALA A 253 -13.65 9.44 -2.56
C ALA A 253 -13.98 9.01 -1.12
N GLU A 254 -13.09 9.27 -0.15
CA GLU A 254 -13.35 9.04 1.28
C GLU A 254 -14.53 9.88 1.77
N ILE A 255 -14.49 11.20 1.50
CA ILE A 255 -15.55 12.13 1.89
C ILE A 255 -16.91 11.67 1.32
N TYR A 256 -16.93 11.19 0.07
CA TYR A 256 -18.15 10.68 -0.55
C TYR A 256 -18.70 9.45 0.19
N VAL A 257 -17.90 8.40 0.38
CA VAL A 257 -18.40 7.17 1.02
C VAL A 257 -18.78 7.39 2.49
N GLN A 258 -18.08 8.28 3.19
CA GLN A 258 -18.40 8.63 4.57
C GLN A 258 -19.68 9.44 4.69
N SER A 259 -19.83 10.50 3.88
CA SER A 259 -21.04 11.32 3.90
C SER A 259 -22.26 10.50 3.49
N LEU A 260 -22.13 9.61 2.49
CA LEU A 260 -23.19 8.68 2.12
C LEU A 260 -23.56 7.75 3.29
N ASN A 261 -22.57 7.12 3.94
CA ASN A 261 -22.81 6.26 5.11
C ASN A 261 -23.60 6.99 6.21
N ASN A 262 -23.26 8.25 6.48
CA ASN A 262 -23.90 9.04 7.53
C ASN A 262 -25.33 9.46 7.17
N ALA A 263 -25.62 9.66 5.87
CA ALA A 263 -26.96 9.99 5.39
C ALA A 263 -27.89 8.76 5.31
N LEU A 264 -27.35 7.55 5.17
CA LEU A 264 -28.14 6.32 5.00
C LEU A 264 -29.25 6.12 6.06
N PRO A 265 -28.99 6.30 7.39
CA PRO A 265 -30.04 6.17 8.41
C PRO A 265 -31.21 7.14 8.22
N GLU A 266 -30.93 8.39 7.82
CA GLU A 266 -31.95 9.42 7.57
C GLU A 266 -32.81 9.09 6.34
N LEU A 267 -32.21 8.39 5.37
CA LEU A 267 -32.89 7.89 4.16
C LEU A 267 -33.64 6.57 4.39
N GLY A 268 -33.63 6.01 5.61
CA GLY A 268 -34.28 4.74 5.94
C GLY A 268 -33.56 3.52 5.34
N LEU A 269 -32.29 3.66 4.98
CA LEU A 269 -31.45 2.62 4.38
C LEU A 269 -30.43 2.18 5.43
N PHE A 270 -30.47 0.91 5.85
CA PHE A 270 -29.65 0.44 6.99
C PHE A 270 -28.77 -0.77 6.63
N GLN A 271 -28.83 -1.24 5.39
CA GLN A 271 -28.21 -2.50 5.01
C GLN A 271 -26.72 -2.35 4.72
N THR A 272 -26.30 -1.22 4.15
CA THR A 272 -24.93 -0.99 3.70
C THR A 272 -24.16 -0.20 4.73
N SER A 273 -22.94 -0.67 5.02
CA SER A 273 -21.98 0.03 5.86
C SER A 273 -20.68 0.22 5.09
N PHE A 274 -20.13 1.44 5.17
CA PHE A 274 -18.89 1.80 4.48
C PHE A 274 -17.75 1.85 5.47
N VAL A 275 -16.63 1.25 5.10
CA VAL A 275 -15.39 1.24 5.88
C VAL A 275 -14.27 1.67 4.94
N THR A 276 -13.39 2.55 5.41
CA THR A 276 -12.22 2.98 4.65
C THR A 276 -10.95 2.52 5.37
N THR A 277 -9.90 2.15 4.63
CA THR A 277 -8.58 1.85 5.20
C THR A 277 -7.52 2.75 4.58
N ARG A 278 -6.67 3.39 5.39
CA ARG A 278 -5.50 4.16 4.96
C ARG A 278 -4.22 3.44 5.41
N PHE A 279 -3.29 3.30 4.48
CA PHE A 279 -1.94 2.81 4.73
C PHE A 279 -0.96 3.39 3.72
N GLY A 280 0.33 3.26 4.02
CA GLY A 280 1.41 3.80 3.20
C GLY A 280 1.81 2.88 2.06
N ASN A 281 3.08 2.96 1.66
CA ASN A 281 3.56 2.17 0.53
C ASN A 281 3.59 0.67 0.86
N VAL A 282 3.32 -0.15 -0.14
CA VAL A 282 3.47 -1.61 -0.08
C VAL A 282 4.66 -2.08 -0.90
N LEU A 283 5.45 -2.98 -0.32
CA LEU A 283 6.68 -3.54 -0.90
C LEU A 283 6.39 -4.27 -2.22
N GLY A 284 7.23 -4.03 -3.22
CA GLY A 284 7.17 -4.74 -4.50
C GLY A 284 5.93 -4.48 -5.36
N SER A 285 5.08 -3.50 -5.01
CA SER A 285 3.89 -3.21 -5.82
C SER A 285 4.26 -2.68 -7.21
N ASN A 286 3.35 -2.87 -8.18
CA ASN A 286 3.55 -2.48 -9.58
C ASN A 286 3.96 -1.00 -9.69
N GLY A 287 5.05 -0.74 -10.40
CA GLY A 287 5.58 0.60 -10.64
C GLY A 287 6.11 1.34 -9.39
N SER A 288 6.37 0.63 -8.29
CA SER A 288 6.99 1.22 -7.09
C SER A 288 8.51 1.34 -7.22
N VAL A 289 9.14 2.00 -6.23
CA VAL A 289 10.58 2.32 -6.25
C VAL A 289 11.49 1.09 -6.30
N ILE A 290 11.14 -0.01 -5.62
CA ILE A 290 11.97 -1.23 -5.57
C ILE A 290 12.10 -1.87 -6.97
N PRO A 291 11.01 -2.16 -7.71
CA PRO A 291 11.12 -2.64 -9.09
C PRO A 291 11.91 -1.70 -10.01
N VAL A 292 11.77 -0.38 -9.85
CA VAL A 292 12.53 0.60 -10.63
C VAL A 292 14.02 0.50 -10.34
N PHE A 293 14.41 0.43 -9.06
CA PHE A 293 15.81 0.28 -8.65
C PHE A 293 16.40 -1.06 -9.11
N LYS A 294 15.66 -2.17 -9.00
CA LYS A 294 16.10 -3.47 -9.53
C LYS A 294 16.42 -3.37 -11.02
N LYS A 295 15.52 -2.79 -11.81
CA LYS A 295 15.74 -2.60 -13.25
C LYS A 295 16.93 -1.69 -13.55
N GLN A 296 17.11 -0.60 -12.79
CA GLN A 296 18.25 0.31 -12.95
C GLN A 296 19.57 -0.40 -12.64
N ILE A 297 19.62 -1.22 -11.57
CA ILE A 297 20.79 -2.01 -11.21
C ILE A 297 21.11 -3.04 -12.29
N GLU A 298 20.10 -3.78 -12.78
CA GLU A 298 20.26 -4.76 -13.87
C GLU A 298 20.78 -4.12 -15.16
N GLN A 299 20.50 -2.83 -15.36
CA GLN A 299 20.97 -2.04 -16.51
C GLN A 299 22.35 -1.39 -16.29
N GLY A 300 22.97 -1.55 -15.12
CA GLY A 300 24.27 -0.97 -14.78
C GLY A 300 24.22 0.44 -14.17
N GLY A 301 23.02 0.93 -13.81
CA GLY A 301 22.82 2.24 -13.22
C GLY A 301 22.75 3.40 -14.22
N PRO A 302 22.73 4.66 -13.73
CA PRO A 302 22.68 5.04 -12.32
C PRO A 302 21.31 4.72 -11.68
N ILE A 303 21.27 4.62 -10.35
CA ILE A 303 20.01 4.68 -9.62
C ILE A 303 19.56 6.13 -9.47
N THR A 304 18.28 6.40 -9.70
CA THR A 304 17.70 7.72 -9.55
C THR A 304 16.94 7.87 -8.23
N VAL A 305 17.42 8.72 -7.31
CA VAL A 305 16.72 9.05 -6.07
C VAL A 305 16.18 10.48 -6.19
N THR A 306 14.93 10.74 -5.81
CA THR A 306 14.33 12.07 -6.00
C THR A 306 14.97 13.12 -5.08
N HIS A 307 15.12 12.80 -3.79
CA HIS A 307 15.73 13.71 -2.81
C HIS A 307 16.52 12.93 -1.75
N PRO A 308 17.67 13.45 -1.25
CA PRO A 308 18.49 12.76 -0.26
C PRO A 308 17.76 12.47 1.07
N GLU A 309 16.79 13.31 1.44
CA GLU A 309 16.07 13.21 2.71
C GLU A 309 14.71 12.52 2.60
N ILE A 310 14.30 12.07 1.41
CA ILE A 310 12.96 11.49 1.23
C ILE A 310 12.82 10.17 1.99
N THR A 311 11.75 10.04 2.79
CA THR A 311 11.40 8.80 3.49
C THR A 311 10.03 8.29 3.08
N ARG A 312 9.83 6.97 3.17
CA ARG A 312 8.53 6.34 2.98
C ARG A 312 8.32 5.25 4.00
N TYR A 313 7.07 5.09 4.43
CA TYR A 313 6.66 3.92 5.19
C TYR A 313 6.42 2.73 4.26
N PHE A 314 6.78 1.54 4.72
CA PHE A 314 6.60 0.31 3.96
C PHE A 314 5.89 -0.74 4.80
N MET A 315 5.07 -1.54 4.16
CA MET A 315 4.58 -2.81 4.70
C MET A 315 4.51 -3.84 3.57
N THR A 316 4.39 -5.12 3.90
CA THR A 316 4.23 -6.13 2.85
C THR A 316 2.80 -6.12 2.27
N ILE A 317 2.62 -6.52 1.01
CA ILE A 317 1.28 -6.63 0.41
C ILE A 317 0.39 -7.61 1.20
N PRO A 318 0.87 -8.82 1.60
CA PRO A 318 0.06 -9.73 2.40
C PRO A 318 -0.36 -9.14 3.73
N GLU A 319 0.54 -8.44 4.43
CA GLU A 319 0.26 -7.74 5.69
C GLU A 319 -0.80 -6.66 5.52
N ALA A 320 -0.70 -5.83 4.47
CA ALA A 320 -1.69 -4.80 4.17
C ALA A 320 -3.08 -5.41 3.95
N CYS A 321 -3.16 -6.45 3.12
CA CYS A 321 -4.43 -7.13 2.82
C CYS A 321 -5.02 -7.80 4.07
N GLN A 322 -4.18 -8.39 4.91
CA GLN A 322 -4.57 -8.95 6.20
C GLN A 322 -5.23 -7.90 7.11
N LEU A 323 -4.61 -6.72 7.25
CA LEU A 323 -5.19 -5.61 8.00
C LEU A 323 -6.47 -5.06 7.37
N VAL A 324 -6.57 -5.03 6.03
CA VAL A 324 -7.79 -4.65 5.30
C VAL A 324 -8.95 -5.60 5.61
N LEU A 325 -8.69 -6.91 5.63
CA LEU A 325 -9.70 -7.91 5.98
C LEU A 325 -10.16 -7.76 7.43
N GLU A 326 -9.22 -7.55 8.36
CA GLU A 326 -9.53 -7.35 9.78
C GLU A 326 -10.32 -6.04 10.03
N ALA A 327 -9.93 -4.95 9.38
CA ALA A 327 -10.64 -3.67 9.41
C ALA A 327 -12.07 -3.81 8.86
N GLY A 328 -12.23 -4.55 7.75
CA GLY A 328 -13.52 -4.88 7.18
C GLY A 328 -14.42 -5.70 8.11
N ALA A 329 -13.83 -6.57 8.95
CA ALA A 329 -14.54 -7.43 9.89
C ALA A 329 -15.03 -6.67 11.12
N MET A 330 -14.23 -5.72 11.60
CA MET A 330 -14.54 -4.97 12.80
C MET A 330 -15.40 -3.72 12.56
N GLY A 331 -15.27 -3.10 11.39
CA GLY A 331 -15.93 -1.83 11.09
C GLY A 331 -17.46 -1.96 11.11
N LYS A 332 -18.14 -0.97 11.68
CA LYS A 332 -19.60 -0.93 11.80
C LYS A 332 -20.25 0.02 10.78
N GLY A 333 -19.46 0.89 10.16
CA GLY A 333 -19.88 1.89 9.18
C GLY A 333 -19.38 3.28 9.58
N GLY A 334 -18.78 4.00 8.63
CA GLY A 334 -18.30 5.39 8.79
C GLY A 334 -16.83 5.49 9.21
N GLU A 335 -16.22 4.41 9.70
CA GLU A 335 -14.85 4.44 10.19
C GLU A 335 -13.81 4.54 9.05
N ILE A 336 -12.77 5.35 9.29
CA ILE A 336 -11.50 5.26 8.55
C ILE A 336 -10.48 4.59 9.46
N PHE A 337 -10.04 3.41 9.08
CA PHE A 337 -8.97 2.70 9.76
C PHE A 337 -7.61 3.14 9.24
N ILE A 338 -6.67 3.42 10.13
CA ILE A 338 -5.28 3.72 9.83
C ILE A 338 -4.44 2.58 10.37
N PHE A 339 -3.54 2.07 9.55
CA PHE A 339 -2.63 1.01 9.95
C PHE A 339 -1.35 1.58 10.53
N ASP A 340 -0.85 0.92 11.57
CA ASP A 340 0.49 1.18 12.06
C ASP A 340 1.50 0.78 10.99
N MET A 341 2.12 1.81 10.43
CA MET A 341 3.11 1.69 9.38
C MET A 341 4.53 1.74 9.92
N GLY A 342 4.79 1.50 11.21
CA GLY A 342 6.12 1.37 11.82
C GLY A 342 7.07 2.52 11.47
N GLU A 343 8.37 2.24 11.43
CA GLU A 343 9.36 3.26 11.09
C GLU A 343 9.41 3.56 9.58
N SER A 344 9.60 4.83 9.25
CA SER A 344 9.83 5.29 7.87
C SER A 344 11.26 4.99 7.43
N VAL A 345 11.44 4.66 6.16
CA VAL A 345 12.74 4.30 5.58
C VAL A 345 13.21 5.37 4.60
N ARG A 346 14.46 5.82 4.73
CA ARG A 346 15.09 6.73 3.77
C ARG A 346 15.34 6.01 2.44
N ILE A 347 14.85 6.60 1.34
CA ILE A 347 14.98 6.00 0.00
C ILE A 347 16.44 5.96 -0.47
N LEU A 348 17.28 6.89 -0.03
CA LEU A 348 18.72 6.85 -0.29
C LEU A 348 19.38 5.61 0.34
N ASP A 349 19.05 5.28 1.58
CA ASP A 349 19.61 4.13 2.28
C ASP A 349 19.09 2.82 1.67
N LEU A 350 17.82 2.82 1.26
CA LEU A 350 17.24 1.74 0.46
C LEU A 350 18.03 1.50 -0.84
N ALA A 351 18.32 2.56 -1.61
CA ALA A 351 19.09 2.47 -2.85
C ALA A 351 20.48 1.87 -2.62
N LYS A 352 21.22 2.36 -1.60
CA LYS A 352 22.54 1.85 -1.24
C LYS A 352 22.49 0.36 -0.87
N LYS A 353 21.53 -0.03 -0.03
CA LYS A 353 21.35 -1.44 0.35
C LYS A 353 21.03 -2.32 -0.86
N MET A 354 20.20 -1.86 -1.79
CA MET A 354 19.86 -2.61 -2.99
C MET A 354 21.06 -2.83 -3.92
N ILE A 355 21.89 -1.80 -4.13
CA ILE A 355 23.14 -1.91 -4.91
C ILE A 355 24.05 -2.95 -4.24
N TRP A 356 24.26 -2.83 -2.92
CA TRP A 356 25.09 -3.73 -2.14
C TRP A 356 24.64 -5.19 -2.21
N LEU A 357 23.35 -5.45 -1.95
CA LEU A 357 22.78 -6.79 -1.99
C LEU A 357 22.78 -7.42 -3.39
N SER A 358 22.88 -6.60 -4.43
CA SER A 358 23.03 -7.05 -5.82
C SER A 358 24.48 -7.38 -6.20
N GLY A 359 25.43 -7.20 -5.27
CA GLY A 359 26.84 -7.52 -5.46
C GLY A 359 27.70 -6.38 -6.03
N TYR A 360 27.20 -5.14 -5.98
CA TYR A 360 27.87 -3.93 -6.46
C TYR A 360 28.18 -2.97 -5.30
N GLU A 361 29.19 -2.12 -5.45
CA GLU A 361 29.58 -1.10 -4.49
C GLU A 361 28.90 0.26 -4.81
N PRO A 362 28.05 0.81 -3.91
CA PRO A 362 27.39 2.09 -4.13
C PRO A 362 28.38 3.25 -4.31
N GLY A 363 28.21 4.04 -5.37
CA GLY A 363 29.06 5.19 -5.69
C GLY A 363 30.38 4.83 -6.40
N LYS A 364 30.69 3.55 -6.58
CA LYS A 364 31.85 3.07 -7.34
C LYS A 364 31.43 2.25 -8.56
N ASP A 365 30.66 1.20 -8.34
CA ASP A 365 30.15 0.35 -9.43
C ASP A 365 28.84 0.92 -9.99
N ILE A 366 27.99 1.48 -9.13
CA ILE A 366 26.71 2.09 -9.51
C ILE A 366 26.57 3.45 -8.83
N GLU A 367 26.45 4.51 -9.63
CA GLU A 367 26.20 5.86 -9.15
C GLU A 367 24.74 6.05 -8.69
N ILE A 368 24.54 6.91 -7.68
CA ILE A 368 23.21 7.38 -7.26
C ILE A 368 23.09 8.85 -7.65
N VAL A 369 22.15 9.15 -8.54
CA VAL A 369 21.89 10.50 -9.04
C VAL A 369 20.62 11.06 -8.42
N PHE A 370 20.69 12.31 -7.95
CA PHE A 370 19.53 13.03 -7.43
C PHE A 370 18.77 13.73 -8.55
N THR A 371 17.51 13.39 -8.75
CA THR A 371 16.68 13.93 -9.85
C THR A 371 15.80 15.11 -9.46
N GLY A 372 15.76 15.47 -8.18
CA GLY A 372 14.79 16.41 -7.63
C GLY A 372 13.45 15.76 -7.31
N LEU A 373 12.65 16.43 -6.48
CA LEU A 373 11.27 16.05 -6.20
C LEU A 373 10.41 16.23 -7.46
N ARG A 374 9.49 15.30 -7.68
CA ARG A 374 8.53 15.35 -8.79
C ARG A 374 7.31 16.18 -8.40
N GLU A 375 6.55 16.60 -9.40
CA GLU A 375 5.30 17.33 -9.17
C GLU A 375 4.36 16.57 -8.23
N GLY A 376 3.87 17.26 -7.22
CA GLY A 376 2.94 16.73 -6.22
C GLY A 376 3.57 15.84 -5.15
N GLU A 377 4.87 15.54 -5.23
CA GLU A 377 5.56 14.61 -4.34
C GLU A 377 5.90 15.25 -2.99
N LYS A 378 5.63 14.52 -1.89
CA LYS A 378 6.04 14.94 -0.54
C LYS A 378 7.44 14.44 -0.20
N LEU A 379 8.15 15.22 0.61
CA LEU A 379 9.41 14.76 1.22
C LEU A 379 9.14 13.68 2.29
N TYR A 380 8.11 13.91 3.11
CA TYR A 380 7.65 13.01 4.17
C TYR A 380 6.15 12.78 4.01
N GLU A 381 5.71 11.52 4.06
CA GLU A 381 4.28 11.20 4.09
C GLU A 381 3.76 11.28 5.52
N GLU A 382 2.49 11.67 5.65
CA GLU A 382 1.79 11.77 6.93
C GLU A 382 0.75 10.64 7.03
N LEU A 383 0.61 10.02 8.20
CA LEU A 383 -0.43 9.01 8.43
C LEU A 383 -1.75 9.63 8.94
N LEU A 384 -1.68 10.85 9.48
CA LEU A 384 -2.78 11.58 10.12
C LEU A 384 -2.68 13.06 9.78
N ASN A 385 -3.83 13.71 9.61
CA ASN A 385 -3.89 15.16 9.52
C ASN A 385 -3.73 15.78 10.92
N ASN A 386 -3.18 16.98 11.03
CA ASN A 386 -3.09 17.76 12.28
C ASN A 386 -4.45 17.98 12.97
N ALA A 387 -5.56 17.87 12.24
CA ALA A 387 -6.92 17.98 12.77
C ALA A 387 -7.59 16.62 13.06
N GLU A 388 -6.91 15.50 12.80
CA GLU A 388 -7.44 14.15 13.02
C GLU A 388 -6.89 13.56 14.33
N ASP A 389 -7.80 13.14 15.20
CA ASP A 389 -7.47 12.31 16.35
C ASP A 389 -7.57 10.82 16.00
N THR A 390 -6.91 9.96 16.79
CA THR A 390 -7.11 8.51 16.71
C THR A 390 -7.84 7.95 17.90
N LEU A 391 -8.61 6.89 17.65
CA LEU A 391 -9.17 6.01 18.66
C LEU A 391 -8.54 4.62 18.51
N PRO A 392 -8.22 3.94 19.63
CA PRO A 392 -7.71 2.58 19.57
C PRO A 392 -8.79 1.60 19.09
N THR A 393 -8.36 0.47 18.54
CA THR A 393 -9.23 -0.69 18.28
C THR A 393 -8.82 -1.87 19.18
N HIS A 394 -9.45 -3.03 19.03
CA HIS A 394 -8.99 -4.25 19.70
C HIS A 394 -7.67 -4.78 19.12
N HIS A 395 -7.21 -4.26 17.99
CA HIS A 395 -5.97 -4.65 17.34
C HIS A 395 -4.96 -3.51 17.40
N GLU A 396 -3.80 -3.73 18.01
CA GLU A 396 -2.80 -2.68 18.30
C GLU A 396 -2.29 -1.95 17.04
N LYS A 397 -2.19 -2.66 15.91
CA LYS A 397 -1.77 -2.09 14.62
C LYS A 397 -2.89 -1.40 13.81
N ILE A 398 -4.10 -1.26 14.36
CA ILE A 398 -5.24 -0.64 13.68
C ILE A 398 -5.83 0.44 14.59
N MET A 399 -5.91 1.66 14.07
CA MET A 399 -6.52 2.81 14.75
C MET A 399 -7.70 3.33 13.93
N ILE A 400 -8.65 4.02 14.55
CA ILE A 400 -9.74 4.72 13.87
C ILE A 400 -9.44 6.21 13.83
N ALA A 401 -9.45 6.81 12.64
CA ALA A 401 -9.31 8.25 12.46
C ALA A 401 -10.65 8.96 12.71
N ARG A 402 -10.63 10.01 13.54
CA ARG A 402 -11.74 10.96 13.64
C ARG A 402 -11.51 12.08 12.63
N VAL A 403 -12.34 12.08 11.59
CA VAL A 403 -12.25 13.05 10.49
C VAL A 403 -13.40 14.02 10.52
N ARG A 404 -13.24 15.15 9.82
CA ARG A 404 -14.32 16.11 9.58
C ARG A 404 -15.50 15.42 8.89
N GLU A 405 -16.70 15.66 9.40
CA GLU A 405 -17.95 15.24 8.77
C GLU A 405 -18.40 16.23 7.69
N TYR A 406 -19.01 15.69 6.65
CA TYR A 406 -19.54 16.45 5.52
C TYR A 406 -21.00 16.04 5.28
N ARG A 407 -21.83 17.01 4.89
CA ARG A 407 -23.22 16.75 4.51
C ARG A 407 -23.28 16.10 3.14
N TYR A 408 -23.99 14.99 3.03
CA TYR A 408 -24.06 14.21 1.80
C TYR A 408 -24.61 15.01 0.63
N GLU A 409 -25.62 15.86 0.82
CA GLU A 409 -26.21 16.65 -0.27
C GLU A 409 -25.20 17.64 -0.87
N GLU A 410 -24.35 18.24 -0.03
CA GLU A 410 -23.31 19.17 -0.47
C GLU A 410 -22.22 18.42 -1.23
N VAL A 411 -21.73 17.31 -0.67
CA VAL A 411 -20.70 16.48 -1.32
C VAL A 411 -21.21 15.92 -2.64
N ASN A 412 -22.45 15.42 -2.70
CA ASN A 412 -23.02 14.86 -3.92
C ASN A 412 -23.13 15.92 -5.03
N ARG A 413 -23.46 17.18 -4.71
CA ARG A 413 -23.43 18.29 -5.68
C ARG A 413 -22.03 18.54 -6.23
N TYR A 414 -21.00 18.56 -5.37
CA TYR A 414 -19.62 18.69 -5.84
C TYR A 414 -19.23 17.52 -6.76
N VAL A 415 -19.64 16.29 -6.43
CA VAL A 415 -19.35 15.11 -7.26
C VAL A 415 -20.11 15.12 -8.60
N GLU A 416 -21.33 15.63 -8.64
CA GLU A 416 -22.06 15.87 -9.89
C GLU A 416 -21.35 16.91 -10.76
N LEU A 417 -20.85 18.00 -10.18
CA LEU A 417 -20.07 19.00 -10.91
C LEU A 417 -18.77 18.43 -11.50
N PHE A 418 -18.10 17.50 -10.81
CA PHE A 418 -16.94 16.81 -11.37
C PHE A 418 -17.28 16.02 -12.65
N ASN A 419 -18.45 15.37 -12.70
CA ASN A 419 -18.90 14.65 -13.88
C ASN A 419 -19.06 15.57 -15.09
N ASP A 420 -19.55 16.79 -14.89
CA ASP A 420 -19.69 17.78 -15.95
C ASP A 420 -18.32 18.34 -16.39
N LEU A 421 -17.46 18.68 -15.42
CA LEU A 421 -16.12 19.23 -15.70
C LEU A 421 -15.20 18.25 -16.43
N VAL A 422 -15.28 16.95 -16.15
CA VAL A 422 -14.51 15.93 -16.88
C VAL A 422 -14.74 16.02 -18.39
N ASN A 423 -15.95 16.41 -18.82
CA ASN A 423 -16.27 16.59 -20.24
C ASN A 423 -15.77 17.93 -20.82
N ASP A 424 -15.64 18.97 -19.99
CA ASP A 424 -15.16 20.32 -20.36
C ASP A 424 -13.64 20.36 -20.61
N LYS A 425 -12.89 19.35 -20.15
CA LYS A 425 -11.42 19.23 -20.31
C LYS A 425 -10.62 20.41 -19.73
N ASN A 426 -11.23 21.21 -18.85
CA ASN A 426 -10.54 22.30 -18.16
C ASN A 426 -9.93 21.83 -16.84
N GLU A 427 -8.66 21.44 -16.90
CA GLU A 427 -7.92 20.92 -15.74
C GLU A 427 -7.84 21.90 -14.56
N LEU A 428 -7.70 23.21 -14.83
CA LEU A 428 -7.63 24.21 -13.77
C LEU A 428 -8.94 24.32 -13.00
N LYS A 429 -10.08 24.31 -13.70
CA LYS A 429 -11.41 24.29 -13.07
C LYS A 429 -11.62 23.02 -12.25
N MET A 430 -11.20 21.86 -12.78
CA MET A 430 -11.26 20.59 -12.05
C MET A 430 -10.48 20.68 -10.73
N VAL A 431 -9.22 21.10 -10.78
CA VAL A 431 -8.38 21.16 -9.58
C VAL A 431 -8.83 22.27 -8.62
N ALA A 432 -9.35 23.39 -9.12
CA ALA A 432 -9.97 24.42 -8.29
C ALA A 432 -11.16 23.85 -7.50
N LEU A 433 -12.05 23.10 -8.16
CA LEU A 433 -13.18 22.45 -7.50
C LEU A 433 -12.71 21.40 -6.46
N MET A 434 -11.64 20.66 -6.74
CA MET A 434 -11.03 19.75 -5.75
C MET A 434 -10.56 20.49 -4.50
N LYS A 435 -9.93 21.66 -4.66
CA LYS A 435 -9.45 22.50 -3.55
C LYS A 435 -10.59 23.14 -2.75
N GLU A 436 -11.71 23.45 -3.39
CA GLU A 436 -12.90 23.93 -2.68
C GLU A 436 -13.51 22.85 -1.77
N LEU A 437 -13.62 21.62 -2.26
CA LEU A 437 -14.15 20.50 -1.48
C LEU A 437 -13.15 20.00 -0.40
N VAL A 438 -11.86 20.08 -0.69
CA VAL A 438 -10.76 19.64 0.20
C VAL A 438 -9.86 20.84 0.51
N PRO A 439 -10.23 21.70 1.47
CA PRO A 439 -9.47 22.92 1.80
C PRO A 439 -8.03 22.66 2.27
N GLU A 440 -7.75 21.46 2.78
CA GLU A 440 -6.41 21.02 3.15
C GLU A 440 -5.51 20.64 1.94
N TYR A 441 -6.04 20.62 0.71
CA TYR A 441 -5.27 20.32 -0.50
C TYR A 441 -4.40 21.51 -0.91
N LYS A 442 -3.10 21.43 -0.60
CA LYS A 442 -2.08 22.38 -1.04
C LYS A 442 -1.13 21.75 -2.04
N SER A 443 -1.14 22.19 -3.29
CA SER A 443 -0.26 21.63 -4.32
C SER A 443 1.21 21.84 -3.95
N ASN A 444 2.09 20.92 -4.33
CA ASN A 444 3.52 21.02 -4.05
C ASN A 444 4.33 20.71 -5.30
N TYR A 445 5.24 21.60 -5.71
CA TYR A 445 6.00 21.53 -6.96
C TYR A 445 5.12 21.25 -8.18
N SER A 446 3.90 21.79 -8.21
CA SER A 446 2.90 21.48 -9.24
C SER A 446 2.37 22.77 -9.88
N ARG A 447 2.02 22.70 -11.17
CA ARG A 447 1.37 23.80 -11.91
C ARG A 447 0.09 24.32 -11.27
N TYR A 448 -0.53 23.53 -10.37
CA TYR A 448 -1.74 23.89 -9.65
C TYR A 448 -1.48 24.74 -8.39
N GLU A 449 -0.23 25.08 -8.08
CA GLU A 449 0.11 26.02 -7.00
C GLU A 449 -0.50 27.41 -7.20
N ILE A 450 -0.78 27.79 -8.45
CA ILE A 450 -1.47 29.05 -8.75
C ILE A 450 -2.85 29.15 -8.08
N LEU A 451 -3.44 28.00 -7.73
CA LEU A 451 -4.74 27.88 -7.08
C LEU A 451 -4.65 27.83 -5.54
N ASP A 452 -3.44 27.79 -4.97
CA ASP A 452 -3.21 27.71 -3.52
C ASP A 452 -3.17 29.07 -2.82
N LYS A 453 -3.23 30.17 -3.57
CA LYS A 453 -3.18 31.52 -3.00
C LYS A 453 -4.40 31.77 -2.12
N GLU A 454 -4.12 32.32 -0.93
CA GLU A 454 -5.10 32.58 0.12
C GLU A 454 -6.25 33.45 -0.39
N LYS A 455 -7.48 33.06 -0.01
CA LYS A 455 -8.63 33.96 0.08
C LYS A 455 -8.32 35.05 1.13
N ASN A 456 -7.53 36.05 0.77
CA ASN A 456 -7.38 37.28 1.54
C ASN A 456 -7.65 38.48 0.63
N VAL A 457 -8.86 39.01 0.79
CA VAL A 457 -9.33 40.38 0.47
C VAL A 457 -9.17 40.83 -0.98
N VAL A 458 -10.23 40.65 -1.79
CA VAL A 458 -10.87 41.75 -2.56
C VAL A 458 -12.36 41.42 -2.70
N THR A 459 -13.20 42.27 -2.13
CA THR A 459 -14.61 42.44 -2.46
C THR A 459 -14.76 42.89 -3.91
N ASP A 460 -15.74 42.29 -4.60
CA ASP A 460 -16.25 42.64 -5.92
C ASP A 460 -15.37 42.29 -7.13
N GLU A 461 -16.06 41.90 -8.20
CA GLU A 461 -15.56 41.55 -9.55
C GLU A 461 -14.95 40.16 -9.75
N ILE A 462 -15.80 39.12 -9.71
CA ILE A 462 -15.81 38.12 -10.78
C ILE A 462 -17.27 37.88 -11.18
N VAL A 463 -17.76 38.75 -12.05
CA VAL A 463 -18.83 38.45 -13.01
C VAL A 463 -18.13 38.30 -14.35
N ASP A 464 -18.45 37.20 -15.04
CA ASP A 464 -18.04 36.84 -16.40
C ASP A 464 -16.56 36.47 -16.65
N LEU A 465 -16.31 35.15 -16.78
CA LEU A 465 -15.47 34.53 -17.84
C LEU A 465 -15.62 32.99 -17.89
#